data_AF-A0A1B0D1M6-F1
#
_entry.id   AF-A0A1B0D1M6-F1
#
_cell.length_a   1.000
_cell.length_b   1.000
_cell.length_c   1.000
_cell.angle_alpha   90.00
_cell.angle_beta   90.00
_cell.angle_gamma   90.00
#
_symmetry.space_group_name_H-M   'P 1'
#
loop_
_entity.id
_entity.type
_entity.pdbx_description
1 polymer ?
#
loop_
_entity_poly.entity_id
_entity_poly.type
_entity_poly.pdbx_seq_one_letter_code
_entity_poly.pdbx_strand_id
1 'polypeptide(L)'
;MLNFSLALILAFVTVPILINVEVSHNGIIKFAQQLCGILLQPLIVAYLVVFALTWITFDELSLMSVCSKALSATMNALVYSAVDSVIYGNWMFNMISLVFFPIWILLWNFLAWRFSEREIDGKCKEF
;
A
#
# COMPACT_ATOMS: atom_id res chain seq x y z
N MET A 1 19.58 2.85 -14.21
CA MET A 1 19.03 4.22 -14.13
C MET A 1 17.83 4.19 -13.20
N LEU A 2 17.84 5.05 -12.20
CA LEU A 2 16.79 5.13 -11.18
C LEU A 2 15.55 5.75 -11.82
N ASN A 3 14.38 5.13 -11.70
CA ASN A 3 13.14 5.61 -12.32
C ASN A 3 12.61 6.81 -11.51
N PHE A 4 13.28 7.95 -11.67
CA PHE A 4 13.11 9.17 -10.86
C PHE A 4 11.65 9.62 -10.79
N SER A 5 10.92 9.55 -11.90
CA SER A 5 9.50 9.90 -11.97
C SER A 5 8.64 9.08 -11.02
N LEU A 6 8.90 7.77 -10.92
CA LEU A 6 8.15 6.89 -10.02
C LEU A 6 8.47 7.19 -8.56
N ALA A 7 9.76 7.40 -8.24
CA ALA A 7 10.17 7.78 -6.89
C ALA A 7 9.56 9.13 -6.46
N LEU A 8 9.47 10.10 -7.37
CA LEU A 8 8.88 11.42 -7.10
C LEU A 8 7.37 11.33 -6.87
N ILE A 9 6.64 10.57 -7.70
CA ILE A 9 5.20 10.32 -7.50
C ILE A 9 4.96 9.64 -6.15
N LEU A 10 5.76 8.62 -5.82
CA LEU A 10 5.65 7.93 -4.54
C LEU A 10 5.93 8.86 -3.35
N ALA A 11 6.99 9.66 -3.41
CA ALA A 11 7.28 10.64 -2.36
C ALA A 11 6.13 11.65 -2.22
N PHE A 12 5.59 12.15 -3.34
CA PHE A 12 4.47 13.08 -3.33
C PHE A 12 3.19 12.48 -2.74
N VAL A 13 2.97 11.17 -2.82
CA VAL A 13 1.81 10.51 -2.21
C VAL A 13 2.08 10.15 -0.75
N THR A 14 3.23 9.53 -0.45
CA THR A 14 3.53 9.00 0.89
C THR A 14 3.81 10.11 1.91
N VAL A 15 4.53 11.17 1.53
CA VAL A 15 4.91 12.27 2.43
C VAL A 15 3.70 13.03 3.01
N PRO A 16 2.72 13.50 2.23
CA PRO A 16 1.57 14.19 2.80
C PRO A 16 0.69 13.26 3.63
N ILE A 17 0.62 11.95 3.30
CA ILE A 17 -0.07 10.97 4.15
C ILE A 17 0.64 10.88 5.51
N LEU A 18 1.97 10.82 5.50
CA LEU A 18 2.77 10.75 6.72
C LEU A 18 2.62 12.01 7.60
N ILE A 19 2.59 13.19 6.97
CA ILE A 19 2.45 14.47 7.68
C ILE A 19 1.00 14.67 8.18
N ASN A 20 -0.01 14.27 7.42
CA ASN A 20 -1.42 14.37 7.80
C ASN A 20 -1.89 13.26 8.76
N VAL A 21 -0.99 12.39 9.25
CA VAL A 21 -1.27 11.56 10.43
C VAL A 21 -1.23 12.45 11.68
N GLU A 22 -2.10 13.46 11.70
CA GLU A 22 -2.36 14.26 12.88
C GLU A 22 -3.19 13.47 13.90
N VAL A 23 -3.05 13.89 15.16
CA VAL A 23 -3.66 13.29 16.34
C VAL A 23 -5.15 13.63 16.40
N SER A 24 -5.93 13.13 15.44
CA SER A 24 -7.36 13.39 15.48
C SER A 24 -8.00 12.61 16.63
N HIS A 25 -8.81 13.31 17.43
CA HIS A 25 -9.62 12.72 18.49
C HIS A 25 -10.86 11.98 17.95
N ASN A 26 -11.25 12.26 16.70
CA ASN A 26 -12.45 11.69 16.09
C ASN A 26 -12.21 10.25 15.62
N GLY A 27 -13.05 9.31 16.10
CA GLY A 27 -12.98 7.89 15.74
C GLY A 27 -13.07 7.61 14.23
N ILE A 28 -13.82 8.43 13.49
CA ILE A 28 -13.99 8.30 12.03
C ILE A 28 -12.69 8.61 11.28
N ILE A 29 -11.99 9.67 11.68
CA ILE A 29 -10.70 10.06 11.06
C ILE A 29 -9.65 8.98 11.34
N LYS A 30 -9.69 8.36 12.53
CA LYS A 30 -8.82 7.24 12.88
C LYS A 30 -9.08 6.00 12.01
N PHE A 31 -10.36 5.65 11.82
CA PHE A 31 -10.73 4.52 10.96
C PHE A 31 -10.30 4.78 9.50
N ALA A 32 -10.49 6.02 9.01
CA ALA A 32 -10.01 6.42 7.69
C ALA A 32 -8.48 6.32 7.57
N GLN A 33 -7.73 6.74 8.59
CA GLN A 33 -6.26 6.59 8.61
C GLN A 33 -5.82 5.11 8.57
N GLN A 34 -6.48 4.22 9.32
CA GLN A 34 -6.21 2.78 9.26
C GLN A 34 -6.55 2.19 7.89
N LEU A 35 -7.70 2.56 7.32
CA LEU A 35 -8.11 2.09 6.01
C LEU A 35 -7.14 2.55 4.92
N CYS A 36 -6.71 3.82 4.97
CA CYS A 36 -5.65 4.35 4.11
C CYS A 36 -4.32 3.61 4.31
N GLY A 37 -3.95 3.27 5.55
CA GLY A 37 -2.75 2.48 5.84
C GLY A 37 -2.78 1.11 5.15
N ILE A 38 -3.90 0.39 5.23
CA ILE A 38 -4.09 -0.90 4.54
C ILE A 38 -4.08 -0.70 3.01
N LEU A 39 -4.81 0.27 2.49
CA LEU A 39 -4.85 0.57 1.05
C LEU A 39 -3.48 0.92 0.47
N LEU A 40 -2.60 1.53 1.28
CA LEU A 40 -1.23 1.88 0.88
C LEU A 40 -0.28 0.67 0.86
N GLN A 41 -0.74 -0.54 1.22
CA GLN A 41 0.09 -1.73 1.16
C GLN A 41 0.58 -1.94 -0.28
N PRO A 42 1.90 -2.07 -0.52
CA PRO A 42 2.46 -2.08 -1.88
C PRO A 42 1.88 -3.19 -2.77
N LEU A 43 1.48 -4.33 -2.20
CA LEU A 43 0.80 -5.41 -2.93
C LEU A 43 -0.65 -5.06 -3.31
N ILE A 44 -1.37 -4.34 -2.45
CA ILE A 44 -2.74 -3.90 -2.73
C ILE A 44 -2.70 -2.84 -3.83
N VAL A 45 -1.77 -1.90 -3.76
CA VAL A 45 -1.57 -0.91 -4.83
C VAL A 45 -1.25 -1.59 -6.16
N ALA A 46 -0.34 -2.57 -6.17
CA ALA A 46 -0.03 -3.34 -7.39
C ALA A 46 -1.25 -4.08 -7.94
N TYR A 47 -2.03 -4.73 -7.07
CA TYR A 47 -3.26 -5.40 -7.46
C TYR A 47 -4.30 -4.42 -8.03
N LEU A 48 -4.49 -3.25 -7.41
CA LEU A 48 -5.45 -2.24 -7.89
C LEU A 48 -5.08 -1.70 -9.27
N VAL A 49 -3.79 -1.49 -9.54
CA VAL A 49 -3.31 -1.08 -10.87
C VAL A 49 -3.59 -2.16 -11.91
N VAL A 50 -3.24 -3.42 -11.61
CA VAL A 50 -3.50 -4.54 -12.51
C VAL A 50 -5.00 -4.76 -12.70
N PHE A 51 -5.81 -4.59 -11.65
CA PHE A 51 -7.26 -4.68 -11.72
C PHE A 51 -7.85 -3.59 -12.62
N ALA A 52 -7.44 -2.33 -12.47
CA ALA A 52 -7.89 -1.23 -13.32
C ALA A 52 -7.51 -1.46 -14.79
N LEU A 53 -6.29 -1.93 -15.05
CA LEU A 53 -5.84 -2.29 -16.40
C LEU A 53 -6.65 -3.46 -16.98
N THR A 54 -6.91 -4.48 -16.17
CA THR A 54 -7.69 -5.65 -16.59
C THR A 54 -9.14 -5.27 -16.88
N TRP A 55 -9.72 -4.37 -16.07
CA TRP A 55 -11.08 -3.86 -16.27
C TRP A 55 -11.20 -3.08 -17.59
N ILE A 56 -10.26 -2.19 -17.89
CA ILE A 56 -10.24 -1.42 -19.15
C ILE A 56 -10.01 -2.33 -20.36
N THR A 57 -9.15 -3.35 -20.20
CA THR A 57 -8.78 -4.24 -21.31
C THR A 57 -9.85 -5.28 -21.63
N PHE A 58 -10.61 -5.73 -20.63
CA PHE A 58 -11.58 -6.81 -20.73
C PHE A 58 -12.95 -6.40 -20.18
N ASP A 59 -13.57 -5.42 -20.83
CA ASP A 59 -14.91 -4.90 -20.47
C ASP A 59 -16.04 -5.96 -20.67
N GLU A 60 -15.72 -7.06 -21.35
CA GLU A 60 -16.65 -8.16 -21.64
C GLU A 60 -16.81 -9.15 -20.48
N LEU A 61 -15.96 -9.07 -19.44
CA LEU A 61 -15.91 -10.05 -18.37
C LEU A 61 -16.70 -9.61 -17.13
N SER A 62 -17.36 -10.56 -16.49
CA SER A 62 -18.01 -10.33 -15.20
C SER A 62 -16.99 -9.90 -14.13
N LEU A 63 -17.40 -9.03 -13.22
CA LEU A 63 -16.56 -8.43 -12.18
C LEU A 63 -15.79 -9.48 -11.36
N MET A 64 -16.43 -10.62 -11.06
CA MET A 64 -15.80 -11.73 -10.36
C MET A 64 -14.72 -12.43 -11.18
N SER A 65 -14.89 -12.52 -12.50
CA SER A 65 -13.89 -13.04 -13.43
C SER A 65 -12.72 -12.06 -13.62
N VAL A 66 -13.00 -10.76 -13.60
CA VAL A 66 -11.95 -9.73 -13.62
C VAL A 66 -11.09 -9.79 -12.36
N CYS A 67 -11.68 -9.94 -11.16
CA CYS A 67 -10.93 -10.08 -9.92
C CYS A 67 -9.98 -11.29 -9.91
N SER A 68 -10.46 -12.47 -10.33
CA SER A 68 -9.63 -13.69 -10.33
C SER A 68 -8.50 -13.62 -11.37
N LYS A 69 -8.79 -13.03 -12.55
CA LYS A 69 -7.78 -12.75 -13.57
C LYS A 69 -6.76 -11.72 -13.11
N ALA A 70 -7.20 -10.61 -12.52
CA ALA A 70 -6.33 -9.57 -11.99
C ALA A 70 -5.40 -10.13 -10.90
N LEU A 71 -5.90 -11.04 -10.05
CA LEU A 71 -5.08 -11.68 -9.02
C LEU A 71 -3.97 -12.54 -9.64
N SER A 72 -4.35 -13.40 -10.60
CA SER A 72 -3.38 -14.25 -11.32
C SER A 72 -2.36 -13.42 -12.10
N ALA A 73 -2.82 -12.35 -12.75
CA ALA A 73 -1.97 -11.42 -13.48
C ALA A 73 -1.00 -10.67 -12.54
N THR A 74 -1.46 -10.30 -11.34
CA THR A 74 -0.60 -9.65 -10.33
C THR A 74 0.49 -10.61 -9.85
N MET A 75 0.15 -11.87 -9.58
CA MET A 75 1.16 -12.88 -9.21
C MET A 75 2.21 -13.08 -10.30
N ASN A 76 1.77 -13.21 -11.55
CA ASN A 76 2.69 -13.33 -12.69
C ASN A 76 3.55 -12.08 -12.87
N ALA A 77 2.96 -10.88 -12.73
CA ALA A 77 3.69 -9.63 -12.81
C ALA A 77 4.77 -9.51 -11.72
N LEU A 78 4.49 -9.96 -10.49
CA LEU A 78 5.48 -9.99 -9.41
C LEU A 78 6.64 -10.94 -9.72
N VAL A 79 6.35 -12.14 -10.20
CA VAL A 79 7.37 -13.11 -10.61
C VAL A 79 8.22 -12.55 -11.74
N TYR A 80 7.60 -11.97 -12.77
CA TYR A 80 8.32 -11.34 -13.87
C TYR A 80 9.15 -10.15 -13.40
N SER A 81 8.66 -9.33 -12.47
CA SER A 81 9.44 -8.22 -11.90
C SER A 81 10.64 -8.71 -11.09
N ALA A 82 10.52 -9.80 -10.34
CA ALA A 82 11.63 -10.41 -9.63
C ALA A 82 12.68 -11.00 -10.59
N VAL A 83 12.23 -11.74 -11.61
CA VAL A 83 13.09 -12.30 -12.65
C VAL A 83 13.81 -11.17 -13.41
N ASP A 84 13.10 -10.09 -13.72
CA ASP A 84 13.66 -8.91 -14.40
C ASP A 84 14.72 -8.21 -13.54
N SER A 85 14.53 -8.19 -12.22
CA SER A 85 15.53 -7.70 -11.29
C SER A 85 16.80 -8.55 -11.24
N VAL A 86 16.67 -9.88 -11.37
CA VAL A 86 17.82 -10.80 -11.29
C VAL A 86 18.57 -10.89 -12.62
N ILE A 87 17.84 -11.00 -13.73
CA ILE A 87 18.43 -11.21 -15.06
C ILE A 87 18.93 -9.90 -15.65
N TYR A 88 18.11 -8.86 -15.62
CA TYR A 88 18.41 -7.57 -16.27
C TYR A 88 18.90 -6.51 -15.29
N GLY A 89 18.98 -6.83 -13.99
CA GLY A 89 19.39 -5.88 -12.97
C GLY A 89 18.38 -4.74 -12.78
N ASN A 90 17.10 -4.95 -13.11
CA ASN A 90 16.08 -3.93 -12.88
C ASN A 90 15.91 -3.68 -11.38
N TRP A 91 16.16 -2.47 -10.94
CA TRP A 91 16.15 -2.11 -9.52
C TRP A 91 14.73 -1.92 -8.94
N MET A 92 13.68 -1.90 -9.77
CA MET A 92 12.31 -1.63 -9.32
C MET A 92 11.80 -2.62 -8.27
N PHE A 93 11.99 -3.92 -8.49
CA PHE A 93 11.59 -4.95 -7.53
C PHE A 93 12.32 -4.81 -6.19
N ASN A 94 13.64 -4.56 -6.24
CA ASN A 94 14.47 -4.35 -5.06
C ASN A 94 14.08 -3.09 -4.28
N MET A 95 13.78 -1.99 -4.97
CA MET A 95 13.33 -0.76 -4.31
C MET A 95 11.99 -0.98 -3.58
N ILE A 96 11.02 -1.64 -4.22
CA ILE A 96 9.71 -1.89 -3.60
C ILE A 96 9.85 -2.85 -2.42
N SER A 97 10.62 -3.93 -2.56
CA SER A 97 10.76 -4.94 -1.50
C SER A 97 11.63 -4.49 -0.33
N LEU A 98 12.73 -3.78 -0.58
CA LEU A 98 13.70 -3.40 0.47
C LEU A 98 13.47 -2.03 1.08
N VAL A 99 12.72 -1.14 0.41
CA VAL A 99 12.48 0.23 0.91
C VAL A 99 11.01 0.42 1.24
N PHE A 100 10.12 0.25 0.27
CA PHE A 100 8.70 0.56 0.47
C PHE A 100 8.00 -0.43 1.40
N PHE A 101 8.28 -1.72 1.29
CA PHE A 101 7.72 -2.74 2.17
C PHE A 101 8.06 -2.50 3.66
N PRO A 102 9.33 -2.30 4.05
CA PRO A 102 9.64 -2.01 5.45
C PRO A 102 9.13 -0.64 5.92
N ILE A 103 9.14 0.39 5.08
CA ILE A 103 8.55 1.70 5.44
C ILE A 103 7.06 1.55 5.74
N TRP A 104 6.33 0.78 4.91
CA TRP A 104 4.93 0.50 5.15
C TRP A 104 4.71 -0.28 6.46
N ILE A 105 5.54 -1.29 6.76
CA ILE A 105 5.46 -2.05 8.02
C ILE A 105 5.69 -1.13 9.23
N LEU A 106 6.68 -0.23 9.16
CA LEU A 106 6.95 0.75 10.22
C LEU A 106 5.78 1.71 10.42
N LEU A 107 5.20 2.20 9.32
CA LEU A 107 4.01 3.05 9.36
C LEU A 107 2.81 2.35 9.99
N TRP A 108 2.59 1.10 9.60
CA TRP A 108 1.50 0.28 10.14
C TRP A 108 1.69 0.02 11.63
N ASN A 109 2.90 -0.32 12.06
CA ASN A 109 3.23 -0.47 13.48
C ASN A 109 3.01 0.83 14.26
N PHE A 110 3.41 1.97 13.72
CA PHE A 110 3.18 3.26 14.37
C PHE A 110 1.69 3.58 14.50
N LEU A 111 0.89 3.31 13.47
CA LEU A 111 -0.56 3.49 13.51
C LEU A 111 -1.25 2.54 14.51
N ALA A 112 -0.83 1.27 14.52
CA ALA A 112 -1.39 0.22 15.36
C ALA A 112 -0.97 0.34 16.83
N TRP A 113 0.30 0.65 17.10
CA TRP A 113 0.80 0.88 18.46
C TRP A 113 0.08 2.03 19.13
N ARG A 114 -0.07 3.16 18.41
CA ARG A 114 -0.73 4.37 18.91
C ARG A 114 -2.22 4.20 19.18
N PHE A 115 -2.83 3.11 18.69
CA PHE A 115 -4.17 2.71 19.06
C PHE A 115 -4.19 2.11 20.48
N SER A 116 -3.24 1.23 20.79
CA SER A 116 -3.17 0.54 22.09
C SER A 116 -2.98 1.49 23.27
N GLU A 117 -2.07 2.47 23.16
CA GLU A 117 -1.84 3.45 24.25
C GLU A 117 -3.09 4.32 24.54
N ARG A 118 -3.89 4.63 23.52
CA ARG A 118 -5.08 5.48 23.68
C ARG A 118 -6.29 4.73 24.22
N GLU A 119 -6.39 3.42 24.00
CA GLU A 119 -7.42 2.59 24.65
C GLU A 119 -7.17 2.47 26.16
N ILE A 120 -5.89 2.41 26.56
CA ILE A 120 -5.48 2.37 27.98
C ILE A 120 -5.76 3.72 28.66
N ASP A 121 -5.39 4.84 28.04
CA ASP A 121 -5.60 6.18 28.61
C ASP A 121 -7.09 6.58 28.67
N GLY A 122 -7.90 6.09 27.72
CA GLY A 122 -9.37 6.25 27.76
C GLY A 122 -10.03 5.55 28.94
N LYS A 123 -9.59 4.32 29.28
CA LYS A 123 -10.12 3.57 30.43
C LYS A 123 -9.71 4.15 31.77
N CYS A 124 -8.54 4.80 31.86
CA CYS A 124 -8.07 5.42 33.12
C CYS A 124 -8.81 6.72 33.49
N LYS A 125 -9.49 7.38 32.56
CA LYS A 125 -10.28 8.60 32.84
C LYS A 125 -11.71 8.33 33.31
N GLU A 126 -12.15 7.08 33.28
CA GLU A 126 -13.48 6.66 33.75
C GLU A 126 -13.48 6.12 35.20
N PHE A 127 -12.35 6.19 35.90
CA PHE A 127 -12.19 5.89 37.33
C PHE A 127 -11.79 7.15 38.10
#